data_AF-A0A7W0NK56-F1
#
_entry.id   AF-A0A7W0NK56-F1
#
_cell.length_a   1.000
_cell.length_b   1.000
_cell.length_c   1.000
_cell.angle_alpha   90.00
_cell.angle_beta   90.00
_cell.angle_gamma   90.00
#
_symmetry.space_group_name_H-M   'P 1'
#
loop_
_entity.id
_entity.type
_entity.pdbx_description
1 polymer ?
#
loop_
_entity_poly.entity_id
_entity_poly.type
_entity_poly.pdbx_seq_one_letter_code
_entity_poly.pdbx_strand_id
1 'polypeptide(L)'
;YFTCLAEAWARLRDTYTAKLDEFGWKDAVAVIGQASREFHASTGIRPTTLWIQALSEAGEDEEVLRFLRGQLREVHAFVAGAVRRAQELGGIPADRDPDAEAWIFVGAALLVSFADRLGGLLDADGFAAIARERHRWLTGAVD
;
A
#
# COMPACT_ATOMS: atom_id res chain seq x y z
N TYR A 1 -8.86 -8.08 -17.92
CA TYR A 1 -8.24 -7.04 -17.06
C TYR A 1 -8.74 -7.14 -15.62
N PHE A 2 -10.04 -6.96 -15.34
CA PHE A 2 -10.59 -6.95 -13.98
C PHE A 2 -10.24 -8.18 -13.12
N THR A 3 -10.41 -9.38 -13.67
CA THR A 3 -10.04 -10.63 -12.96
C THR A 3 -8.57 -10.65 -12.56
N CYS A 4 -7.67 -10.20 -13.44
CA CYS A 4 -6.23 -10.16 -13.15
C CYS A 4 -5.91 -9.18 -12.02
N LEU A 5 -6.55 -7.99 -12.00
CA LEU A 5 -6.35 -7.03 -10.93
C LEU A 5 -6.93 -7.54 -9.60
N ALA A 6 -8.12 -8.14 -9.63
CA ALA A 6 -8.75 -8.71 -8.45
C ALA A 6 -7.91 -9.85 -7.86
N GLU A 7 -7.37 -10.74 -8.69
CA GLU A 7 -6.50 -11.83 -8.26
C GLU A 7 -5.15 -11.31 -7.72
N ALA A 8 -4.53 -10.33 -8.40
CA ALA A 8 -3.30 -9.72 -7.93
C ALA A 8 -3.49 -9.03 -6.57
N TRP A 9 -4.62 -8.35 -6.38
CA TRP A 9 -4.98 -7.77 -5.09
C TRP A 9 -5.22 -8.83 -4.01
N ALA A 10 -5.98 -9.89 -4.32
CA ALA A 10 -6.24 -10.97 -3.36
C ALA A 10 -4.93 -11.60 -2.86
N ARG A 11 -4.01 -11.93 -3.77
CA ARG A 11 -2.68 -12.48 -3.43
C ARG A 11 -1.85 -11.53 -2.57
N LEU A 12 -1.89 -10.23 -2.89
CA LEU A 12 -1.19 -9.21 -2.12
C LEU A 12 -1.77 -9.08 -0.71
N ARG A 13 -3.09 -9.04 -0.58
CA ARG A 13 -3.80 -8.99 0.70
C ARG A 13 -3.51 -10.22 1.56
N ASP A 14 -3.49 -11.41 0.98
CA ASP A 14 -3.18 -12.65 1.68
C ASP A 14 -1.73 -12.63 2.19
N THR A 15 -0.80 -12.11 1.37
CA THR A 15 0.60 -11.90 1.77
C THR A 15 0.72 -10.91 2.94
N TYR A 16 0.01 -9.79 2.88
CA TYR A 16 -0.02 -8.83 3.99
C TYR A 16 -0.57 -9.44 5.26
N THR A 17 -1.68 -10.17 5.16
CA THR A 17 -2.32 -10.81 6.30
C THR A 17 -1.38 -11.83 6.95
N ALA A 18 -0.75 -12.70 6.15
CA ALA A 18 0.23 -13.66 6.65
C ALA A 18 1.41 -12.97 7.37
N LYS A 19 1.96 -11.91 6.78
CA LYS A 19 3.04 -11.13 7.41
C LYS A 19 2.59 -10.45 8.70
N LEU A 20 1.37 -9.92 8.76
CA LEU A 20 0.84 -9.30 9.97
C LEU A 20 0.62 -10.31 11.09
N ASP A 21 0.18 -11.52 10.74
CA ASP A 21 0.05 -12.63 11.69
C ASP A 21 1.40 -13.13 12.20
N GLU A 22 2.43 -13.14 11.34
CA GLU A 22 3.79 -13.58 11.69
C GLU A 22 4.58 -12.52 12.49
N PHE A 23 4.63 -11.29 12.00
CA PHE A 23 5.49 -10.23 12.52
C PHE A 23 4.77 -9.26 13.47
N GLY A 24 3.44 -9.32 13.52
CA GLY A 24 2.62 -8.63 14.51
C GLY A 24 1.78 -7.49 13.96
N TRP A 25 0.53 -7.47 14.38
CA TRP A 25 -0.45 -6.42 14.07
C TRP A 25 -0.16 -5.07 14.75
N LYS A 26 0.67 -5.05 15.79
CA LYS A 26 1.07 -3.80 16.46
C LYS A 26 1.91 -2.91 15.54
N ASP A 27 2.77 -3.51 14.72
CA ASP A 27 3.70 -2.81 13.82
C ASP A 27 3.18 -2.78 12.38
N ALA A 28 1.85 -2.80 12.21
CA ALA A 28 1.21 -3.10 10.93
C ALA A 28 1.70 -2.27 9.74
N VAL A 29 1.92 -0.96 9.92
CA VAL A 29 2.38 -0.09 8.83
C VAL A 29 3.79 -0.45 8.37
N ALA A 30 4.71 -0.76 9.29
CA ALA A 30 6.07 -1.17 8.95
C ALA A 30 6.05 -2.53 8.23
N VAL A 31 5.29 -3.49 8.77
CA VAL A 31 5.13 -4.85 8.21
C VAL A 31 4.53 -4.81 6.79
N ILE A 32 3.43 -4.08 6.60
CA ILE A 32 2.79 -3.92 5.29
C ILE A 32 3.73 -3.18 4.33
N GLY A 33 4.41 -2.12 4.78
CA GLY A 33 5.37 -1.38 3.98
C GLY A 33 6.52 -2.25 3.46
N GLN A 34 7.07 -3.11 4.32
CA GLN A 34 8.08 -4.10 3.93
C GLN A 34 7.50 -5.12 2.94
N ALA A 35 6.36 -5.74 3.25
CA ALA A 35 5.70 -6.72 2.40
C ALA A 35 5.41 -6.15 1.00
N SER A 36 5.03 -4.87 0.92
CA SER A 36 4.74 -4.18 -0.34
C SER A 36 5.98 -4.06 -1.21
N ARG A 37 7.13 -3.69 -0.62
CA ARG A 37 8.40 -3.58 -1.34
C ARG A 37 8.88 -4.94 -1.84
N GLU A 38 8.78 -5.98 -1.01
CA GLU A 38 9.13 -7.35 -1.40
C GLU A 38 8.24 -7.86 -2.53
N PHE A 39 6.92 -7.64 -2.41
CA PHE A 39 5.98 -8.02 -3.47
C PHE A 39 6.27 -7.27 -4.77
N HIS A 40 6.58 -5.97 -4.69
CA HIS A 40 6.93 -5.16 -5.86
C HIS A 40 8.23 -5.64 -6.52
N ALA A 41 9.22 -6.08 -5.73
CA ALA A 41 10.46 -6.66 -6.25
C ALA A 41 10.27 -8.05 -6.89
N SER A 42 9.15 -8.73 -6.64
CA SER A 42 8.86 -10.05 -7.23
C SER A 42 8.53 -9.96 -8.74
N THR A 43 8.66 -11.10 -9.43
CA THR A 43 8.45 -11.21 -10.90
C THR A 43 6.97 -11.31 -11.32
N GLY A 44 6.03 -11.04 -10.41
CA GLY A 44 4.59 -11.15 -10.64
C GLY A 44 3.93 -9.90 -11.24
N ILE A 45 2.64 -10.01 -11.54
CA ILE A 45 1.80 -8.88 -11.93
C ILE A 45 1.68 -7.91 -10.74
N ARG A 46 2.14 -6.68 -10.93
CA ARG A 46 2.09 -5.62 -9.91
C ARG A 46 0.74 -4.89 -9.98
N PRO A 47 -0.09 -4.89 -8.92
CA PRO A 47 -1.37 -4.17 -8.90
C PRO A 47 -1.25 -2.71 -9.30
N THR A 48 -0.19 -2.04 -8.85
CA THR A 48 0.09 -0.63 -9.14
C THR A 48 0.30 -0.32 -10.61
N THR A 49 0.93 -1.23 -11.38
CA THR A 49 1.05 -1.08 -12.83
C THR A 49 -0.31 -1.16 -13.52
N LEU A 50 -1.16 -2.08 -13.07
CA LEU A 50 -2.52 -2.20 -13.58
C LEU A 50 -3.38 -1.00 -13.17
N TRP A 51 -3.20 -0.44 -11.97
CA TRP A 51 -3.88 0.79 -11.54
C TRP A 51 -3.55 1.97 -12.44
N ILE A 52 -2.26 2.19 -12.75
CA ILE A 52 -1.83 3.26 -13.65
C ILE A 52 -2.46 3.10 -15.03
N GLN A 53 -2.51 1.88 -15.57
CA GLN A 53 -3.16 1.63 -16.85
C GLN A 53 -4.66 1.96 -16.80
N ALA A 54 -5.39 1.45 -15.79
CA ALA A 54 -6.82 1.75 -15.66
C ALA A 54 -7.10 3.23 -15.44
N LEU A 55 -6.21 3.97 -14.76
CA LEU A 55 -6.37 5.42 -14.61
C LEU A 55 -6.38 6.15 -15.95
N SER A 56 -5.56 5.72 -16.90
CA SER A 56 -5.54 6.29 -18.26
C SER A 56 -6.81 5.97 -19.06
N GLU A 57 -7.41 4.81 -18.82
CA GLU A 57 -8.61 4.33 -19.54
C GLU A 57 -9.92 4.81 -18.88
N ALA A 58 -9.91 5.11 -17.57
CA ALA A 58 -11.11 5.42 -16.78
C ALA A 58 -11.87 6.69 -17.21
N GLY A 59 -11.24 7.58 -17.98
CA GLY A 59 -11.93 8.75 -18.54
C GLY A 59 -12.86 8.40 -19.71
N GLU A 60 -12.62 7.28 -20.37
CA GLU A 60 -13.32 6.85 -21.59
C GLU A 60 -14.15 5.59 -21.35
N ASP A 61 -13.87 4.84 -20.27
CA ASP A 61 -14.56 3.60 -19.90
C ASP A 61 -15.13 3.66 -18.47
N GLU A 62 -16.47 3.77 -18.38
CA GLU A 62 -17.20 3.82 -17.09
C GLU A 62 -17.10 2.54 -16.27
N GLU A 63 -16.91 1.38 -16.92
CA GLU A 63 -16.77 0.09 -16.25
C GLU A 63 -15.40 0.01 -15.56
N VAL A 64 -14.34 0.42 -16.27
CA VAL A 64 -12.98 0.53 -15.72
C VAL A 64 -12.94 1.53 -14.56
N LEU A 65 -13.57 2.70 -14.71
CA LEU A 65 -13.67 3.69 -13.64
C LEU A 65 -14.33 3.11 -12.38
N ARG A 66 -15.49 2.45 -12.55
CA ARG A 66 -16.25 1.88 -11.44
C ARG A 66 -15.47 0.78 -10.73
N PHE A 67 -14.85 -0.11 -11.52
CA PHE A 67 -14.06 -1.20 -10.98
C PHE A 67 -12.84 -0.69 -10.22
N LEU A 68 -12.05 0.23 -10.80
CA LEU A 68 -10.87 0.80 -10.14
C LEU A 68 -11.25 1.52 -8.84
N ARG A 69 -12.35 2.28 -8.83
CA ARG A 69 -12.87 2.91 -7.60
C ARG A 69 -13.25 1.90 -6.52
N GLY A 70 -13.84 0.77 -6.90
CA GLY A 70 -14.15 -0.32 -5.98
C GLY A 70 -12.88 -0.92 -5.39
N GLN A 71 -11.93 -1.28 -6.26
CA GLN A 71 -10.70 -1.94 -5.86
C GLN A 71 -9.83 -1.05 -4.97
N LEU A 72 -9.67 0.24 -5.28
CA LEU A 72 -8.89 1.16 -4.42
C LEU A 72 -9.56 1.37 -3.05
N ARG A 73 -10.89 1.29 -2.97
CA ARG A 73 -11.60 1.32 -1.69
C ARG A 73 -11.39 0.05 -0.87
N GLU A 74 -11.25 -1.11 -1.49
CA GLU A 74 -10.91 -2.34 -0.79
C GLU A 74 -9.49 -2.29 -0.20
N VAL A 75 -8.52 -1.79 -0.98
CA VAL A 75 -7.14 -1.55 -0.49
C VAL A 75 -7.17 -0.58 0.67
N HIS A 76 -7.87 0.54 0.52
CA HIS A 76 -8.04 1.53 1.57
C HIS A 76 -8.64 0.91 2.84
N ALA A 77 -9.75 0.18 2.72
CA ALA A 77 -10.43 -0.43 3.86
C ALA A 77 -9.53 -1.43 4.60
N PHE A 78 -8.74 -2.22 3.86
CA PHE A 78 -7.78 -3.14 4.45
C PHE A 78 -6.70 -2.40 5.27
N VAL A 79 -6.07 -1.39 4.68
CA VAL A 79 -4.99 -0.64 5.34
C VAL A 79 -5.51 0.15 6.53
N ALA A 80 -6.64 0.86 6.37
CA ALA A 80 -7.26 1.59 7.48
C ALA A 80 -7.66 0.64 8.62
N GLY A 81 -8.15 -0.57 8.31
CA GLY A 81 -8.43 -1.60 9.31
C GLY A 81 -7.17 -2.07 10.06
N ALA A 82 -6.07 -2.29 9.34
CA ALA A 82 -4.79 -2.66 9.95
C ALA A 82 -4.25 -1.55 10.87
N VAL A 83 -4.37 -0.28 10.48
CA VAL A 83 -3.97 0.87 11.30
C VAL A 83 -4.83 0.99 12.55
N ARG A 84 -6.17 0.86 12.45
CA ARG A 84 -7.06 0.86 13.62
C ARG A 84 -6.67 -0.24 14.61
N ARG A 85 -6.40 -1.44 14.11
CA ARG A 85 -5.95 -2.55 14.97
C ARG A 85 -4.58 -2.28 15.60
N ALA A 86 -3.64 -1.67 14.88
CA ALA A 86 -2.37 -1.25 15.45
C ALA A 86 -2.55 -0.19 16.55
N GLN A 87 -3.53 0.72 16.41
CA GLN A 87 -3.88 1.68 17.46
C GLN A 87 -4.45 1.00 18.72
N GLU A 88 -5.35 0.03 18.56
CA GLU A 88 -5.90 -0.77 19.67
C GLU A 88 -4.79 -1.51 20.43
N LEU A 89 -3.73 -1.93 19.74
CA LEU A 89 -2.56 -2.61 20.30
C LEU A 89 -1.46 -1.64 20.80
N GLY A 90 -1.69 -0.33 20.71
CA GLY A 90 -0.76 0.71 21.15
C GLY A 90 0.52 0.82 20.31
N GLY A 91 0.50 0.37 19.06
CA GLY A 91 1.61 0.55 18.11
C GLY A 91 1.58 1.88 17.35
N ILE A 92 0.38 2.46 17.22
CA ILE A 92 0.16 3.78 16.62
C ILE A 92 -0.66 4.63 17.60
N PRO A 93 -0.29 5.90 17.85
CA PRO A 93 -1.11 6.82 18.64
C PRO A 93 -2.53 6.96 18.10
N ALA A 94 -3.51 7.05 19.01
CA ALA A 94 -4.93 7.13 18.67
C ALA A 94 -5.35 8.43 17.94
N ASP A 95 -4.49 9.45 17.94
CA ASP A 95 -4.71 10.73 17.25
C ASP A 95 -4.32 10.68 15.76
N ARG A 96 -3.75 9.57 15.27
CA ARG A 96 -3.47 9.35 13.85
C ARG A 96 -4.74 8.94 13.12
N ASP A 97 -4.99 9.53 11.95
CA ASP A 97 -6.15 9.23 11.12
C ASP A 97 -5.88 7.98 10.25
N PRO A 98 -6.57 6.84 10.48
CA PRO A 98 -6.38 5.61 9.71
C PRO A 98 -6.81 5.72 8.25
N ASP A 99 -7.81 6.53 7.94
CA ASP A 99 -8.33 6.70 6.58
C ASP A 99 -7.38 7.58 5.75
N ALA A 100 -6.82 8.63 6.38
CA ALA A 100 -5.75 9.42 5.76
C ALA A 100 -4.49 8.57 5.49
N GLU A 101 -4.08 7.74 6.45
CA GLU A 101 -2.96 6.80 6.27
C GLU A 101 -3.17 5.89 5.06
N ALA A 102 -4.35 5.31 4.93
CA ALA A 102 -4.65 4.35 3.88
C ALA A 102 -4.53 4.97 2.48
N TRP A 103 -4.90 6.23 2.29
CA TRP A 103 -4.67 6.93 1.01
C TRP A 103 -3.20 7.27 0.78
N ILE A 104 -2.45 7.64 1.82
CA ILE A 104 -1.01 7.88 1.72
C ILE A 104 -0.28 6.59 1.33
N PHE A 105 -0.70 5.44 1.87
CA PHE A 105 -0.19 4.13 1.48
C PHE A 105 -0.41 3.85 -0.01
N VAL A 106 -1.63 4.09 -0.54
CA VAL A 106 -1.91 3.95 -1.98
C VAL A 106 -1.01 4.86 -2.81
N GLY A 107 -0.84 6.12 -2.38
CA GLY A 107 0.07 7.07 -3.01
C GLY A 107 1.52 6.60 -3.02
N ALA A 108 2.01 6.03 -1.91
CA ALA A 108 3.35 5.48 -1.81
C ALA A 108 3.55 4.29 -2.77
N ALA A 109 2.57 3.38 -2.88
CA ALA A 109 2.63 2.27 -3.82
C ALA A 109 2.71 2.74 -5.30
N LEU A 110 1.97 3.81 -5.63
CA LEU A 110 2.05 4.46 -6.94
C LEU A 110 3.41 5.15 -7.16
N LEU A 111 3.97 5.79 -6.13
CA LEU A 111 5.28 6.45 -6.19
C LEU A 111 6.40 5.45 -6.53
N VAL A 112 6.37 4.24 -5.98
CA VAL A 112 7.33 3.17 -6.36
C VAL A 112 7.24 2.88 -7.87
N SER A 113 6.02 2.77 -8.39
CA SER A 113 5.79 2.46 -9.81
C SER A 113 6.13 3.62 -10.75
N PHE A 114 6.04 4.85 -10.24
CA PHE A 114 6.46 6.07 -10.92
C PHE A 114 7.98 6.17 -10.99
N ALA A 115 8.69 5.92 -9.88
CA ALA A 115 10.14 5.90 -9.83
C ALA A 115 10.75 4.86 -10.79
N ASP A 116 10.21 3.64 -10.81
CA ASP A 116 10.64 2.58 -11.74
C ASP A 116 10.51 3.02 -13.21
N ARG A 117 9.36 3.61 -13.59
CA ARG A 117 9.08 4.04 -14.96
C ARG A 117 9.98 5.18 -15.43
N LEU A 118 10.43 6.02 -14.52
CA LEU A 118 11.33 7.15 -14.81
C LEU A 118 12.81 6.79 -14.66
N GLY A 119 13.15 5.51 -14.59
CA GLY A 119 14.55 5.06 -14.57
C GLY A 119 15.24 5.26 -13.22
N GLY A 120 14.51 5.06 -12.11
CA GLY A 120 15.09 5.14 -10.77
C GLY A 120 15.21 6.58 -10.24
N LEU A 121 14.25 7.45 -10.58
CA LEU A 121 14.17 8.82 -10.06
C LEU A 121 14.26 8.88 -8.53
N LEU A 122 13.74 7.85 -7.88
CA LEU A 122 13.91 7.61 -6.46
C LEU A 122 14.60 6.25 -6.31
N ASP A 123 15.78 6.25 -5.69
CA ASP A 123 16.57 5.05 -5.48
C ASP A 123 16.17 4.32 -4.18
N ALA A 124 16.85 3.20 -3.90
CA ALA A 124 16.59 2.39 -2.72
C ALA A 124 16.77 3.18 -1.41
N ASP A 125 17.77 4.07 -1.36
CA ASP A 125 18.07 4.88 -0.18
C ASP A 125 16.99 5.96 0.05
N GLY A 126 16.50 6.57 -1.03
CA GLY A 126 15.37 7.48 -1.00
C GLY A 126 14.10 6.81 -0.47
N PHE A 127 13.76 5.62 -0.96
CA PHE A 127 12.62 4.87 -0.44
C PHE A 127 12.80 4.44 1.02
N ALA A 128 14.02 4.07 1.42
CA ALA A 128 14.33 3.77 2.81
C ALA A 128 14.16 5.01 3.72
N ALA A 129 14.59 6.19 3.25
CA ALA A 129 14.41 7.45 3.98
C ALA A 129 12.93 7.81 4.15
N ILE A 130 12.12 7.69 3.09
CA ILE A 130 10.67 7.90 3.17
C ILE A 130 10.04 6.93 4.17
N ALA A 131 10.41 5.65 4.12
CA ALA A 131 9.87 4.64 5.03
C ALA A 131 10.19 4.95 6.51
N ARG A 132 11.43 5.36 6.81
CA ARG A 132 11.84 5.79 8.17
C ARG A 132 11.06 7.01 8.64
N GLU A 133 10.98 8.07 7.82
CA GLU A 133 10.24 9.27 8.19
C GLU A 133 8.75 8.98 8.41
N ARG A 134 8.16 8.15 7.54
CA ARG A 134 6.77 7.73 7.68
C ARG A 134 6.54 6.97 8.98
N HIS A 135 7.42 6.03 9.31
CA HIS A 135 7.36 5.29 10.57
C HIS A 135 7.44 6.24 11.76
N ARG A 136 8.46 7.10 11.81
CA ARG A 136 8.65 8.10 12.87
C ARG A 136 7.43 8.99 13.08
N TRP A 137 6.85 9.52 12.00
CA TRP A 137 5.67 10.38 12.09
C TRP A 137 4.44 9.63 12.63
N LEU A 138 4.29 8.37 12.21
CA LEU A 138 3.14 7.57 12.60
C LEU A 138 3.22 7.09 14.04
N THR A 139 4.35 6.52 14.44
CA THR A 139 4.51 5.90 15.76
C THR A 139 4.96 6.89 16.82
N GLY A 140 5.57 8.02 16.42
CA GLY A 140 6.26 8.92 17.33
C GLY A 140 7.60 8.37 17.83
N ALA A 141 8.01 7.18 17.37
CA ALA A 141 9.29 6.59 17.71
C ALA A 141 10.40 7.32 16.95
N VAL A 142 11.46 7.68 17.68
CA VAL A 142 12.70 8.17 17.10
C VAL A 142 13.66 6.99 17.19
N ASP A 143 13.91 6.33 16.05
CA ASP A 143 15.04 5.39 15.95
C ASP A 143 16.37 6.13 16.12
#